data_AF-A0A235J7Y5-F1
#
_entry.id   AF-A0A235J7Y5-F1
#
_cell.length_a   1.000
_cell.length_b   1.000
_cell.length_c   1.000
_cell.angle_alpha   90.00
_cell.angle_beta   90.00
_cell.angle_gamma   90.00
#
_symmetry.space_group_name_H-M   'P 1'
#
loop_
_entity.id
_entity.type
_entity.pdbx_description
1 polymer ?
#
loop_
_entity_poly.entity_id
_entity_poly.type
_entity_poly.pdbx_seq_one_letter_code
_entity_poly.pdbx_strand_id
1 'polypeptide(L)' 'MNPKQKRNKKQQLIDLYGSYCWWCRQNISQKNMTFDHLLPKSHGGSDSFENLRLSCFPCNNSRGNSLYPPSRIKNNYF' A
#
# COMPACT_ATOMS: atom_id res chain seq x y z
N MET A 1 8.88 2.86 -13.73
CA MET A 1 9.32 4.04 -12.95
C MET A 1 10.76 3.85 -12.53
N ASN A 2 11.58 4.88 -12.65
CA ASN A 2 12.95 4.85 -12.11
C ASN A 2 12.93 4.97 -10.56
N PRO A 3 14.04 4.69 -9.86
CA PRO A 3 14.09 4.73 -8.40
C PRO A 3 13.72 6.10 -7.80
N LYS A 4 14.13 7.21 -8.44
CA LYS A 4 13.81 8.57 -7.99
C LYS A 4 12.31 8.86 -8.05
N GLN A 5 11.66 8.50 -9.15
CA GLN A 5 10.21 8.62 -9.33
C GLN A 5 9.46 7.79 -8.29
N LYS A 6 9.93 6.56 -8.02
CA LYS A 6 9.34 5.69 -7.00
C LYS A 6 9.43 6.31 -5.60
N ARG A 7 10.57 6.92 -5.25
CA ARG A 7 10.77 7.63 -3.97
C ARG A 7 9.85 8.84 -3.85
N ASN A 8 9.82 9.70 -4.88
CA ASN A 8 8.97 10.90 -4.88
C ASN A 8 7.49 10.54 -4.74
N LYS A 9 7.02 9.54 -5.50
CA LYS A 9 5.63 9.08 -5.42
C LYS A 9 5.27 8.51 -4.07
N LYS A 10 6.21 7.78 -3.43
CA LYS A 10 6.02 7.30 -2.06
C LYS A 10 5.89 8.46 -1.08
N GLN A 11 6.73 9.50 -1.20
CA GLN A 11 6.62 10.69 -0.37
C GLN A 11 5.26 11.37 -0.53
N GLN A 12 4.81 11.57 -1.77
CA GLN A 12 3.49 12.17 -2.05
C GLN A 12 2.34 11.36 -1.44
N LEU A 13 2.38 10.03 -1.48
CA LEU A 13 1.38 9.19 -0.81
C LEU A 13 1.42 9.30 0.71
N ILE A 14 2.59 9.51 1.31
CA ILE A 14 2.72 9.77 2.75
C ILE A 14 2.11 11.11 3.09
N ASP A 15 2.38 12.14 2.30
CA ASP A 15 1.84 13.48 2.55
C ASP A 15 0.30 13.49 2.42
N LEU A 16 -0.25 12.71 1.49
CA LEU A 16 -1.70 12.60 1.26
C LEU A 16 -2.43 11.72 2.28
N TYR A 17 -1.85 10.56 2.65
CA TYR A 17 -2.57 9.52 3.38
C TYR A 17 -1.90 9.10 4.69
N GLY A 18 -0.70 9.58 4.98
CA GLY A 18 0.07 9.23 6.18
C GLY A 18 0.99 8.02 6.01
N SER A 19 1.81 7.78 7.04
CA SER A 19 2.87 6.77 7.05
C SER A 19 2.48 5.46 7.75
N TYR A 20 1.26 4.97 7.51
CA TYR A 20 0.74 3.74 8.10
C TYR A 20 0.22 2.78 7.04
N CYS A 21 0.07 1.51 7.41
CA CYS A 21 -0.52 0.49 6.55
C CYS A 21 -2.00 0.81 6.31
N TRP A 22 -2.42 0.90 5.05
CA TRP A 22 -3.83 1.09 4.72
C TRP A 22 -4.75 0.01 5.29
N TRP A 23 -4.24 -1.21 5.48
CA TRP A 23 -5.03 -2.34 5.99
C TRP A 23 -4.95 -2.49 7.51
N CYS A 24 -3.76 -2.77 8.06
CA CYS A 24 -3.60 -3.03 9.50
C CYS A 24 -3.38 -1.78 10.36
N ARG A 25 -3.34 -0.58 9.74
CA ARG A 25 -3.15 0.71 10.42
C ARG A 25 -1.86 0.87 11.24
N GLN A 26 -0.97 -0.11 11.26
CA GLN A 26 0.33 0.00 11.90
C GLN A 26 1.21 1.02 11.17
N ASN A 27 1.96 1.82 11.93
CA ASN A 27 2.99 2.71 11.36
C ASN A 27 4.05 1.89 10.62
N ILE A 28 4.44 2.37 9.44
CA ILE A 28 5.44 1.72 8.61
C ILE A 28 6.55 2.73 8.34
N SER A 29 7.81 2.31 8.45
CA SER A 29 8.91 3.12 7.95
C SER A 29 8.90 3.19 6.43
N GLN A 30 9.35 4.30 5.86
CA GLN A 30 9.35 4.53 4.41
C GLN A 30 10.06 3.40 3.62
N LYS A 31 11.09 2.76 4.22
CA LYS A 31 11.81 1.60 3.64
C LYS A 31 10.94 0.35 3.50
N ASN A 32 9.99 0.13 4.41
CA ASN A 32 9.17 -1.08 4.48
C ASN A 32 7.80 -0.93 3.80
N MET A 33 7.45 0.28 3.34
CA MET A 33 6.20 0.53 2.62
C MET A 33 6.24 -0.05 1.21
N THR A 34 5.18 -0.76 0.85
CA THR A 34 4.88 -1.18 -0.53
C THR A 34 3.75 -0.33 -1.11
N PHE A 35 3.76 -0.17 -2.43
CA PHE A 35 2.59 0.33 -3.15
C PHE A 35 1.58 -0.80 -3.28
N ASP A 36 0.32 -0.48 -3.05
CA ASP A 36 -0.80 -1.41 -3.13
C ASP A 36 -1.92 -0.75 -3.91
N HIS A 37 -2.47 -1.49 -4.88
CA HIS A 37 -3.48 -1.02 -5.81
C HIS A 37 -4.86 -1.44 -5.31
N LEU A 38 -5.75 -0.49 -4.99
CA LEU A 38 -7.10 -0.79 -4.51
C LEU A 38 -7.90 -1.63 -5.51
N LEU A 39 -7.82 -1.32 -6.79
CA LEU A 39 -8.14 -2.24 -7.88
C LEU A 39 -6.82 -2.83 -8.37
N PRO A 40 -6.57 -4.15 -8.25
CA PRO A 40 -5.34 -4.77 -8.71
C PRO A 40 -5.08 -4.54 -10.20
N LYS A 41 -3.80 -4.46 -10.60
CA LYS A 41 -3.44 -4.27 -12.02
C LYS A 41 -3.99 -5.35 -12.94
N SER A 42 -4.06 -6.61 -12.47
CA SER A 42 -4.65 -7.72 -13.23
C SER A 42 -6.14 -7.53 -13.52
N HIS A 43 -6.81 -6.62 -12.82
CA HIS A 43 -8.21 -6.26 -12.99
C HIS A 43 -8.38 -4.84 -13.58
N GLY A 44 -7.35 -4.28 -14.23
CA GLY A 44 -7.42 -2.97 -14.87
C GLY A 44 -7.06 -1.78 -13.96
N GLY A 45 -6.51 -2.03 -12.77
CA GLY A 45 -6.07 -0.99 -11.85
C GLY A 45 -5.00 -0.04 -12.41
N SER A 46 -5.23 1.27 -12.24
CA SER A 46 -4.28 2.32 -12.67
C SER A 46 -3.22 2.62 -11.61
N ASP A 47 -2.11 3.25 -12.01
CA ASP A 47 -1.11 3.80 -11.08
C ASP A 47 -1.48 5.20 -10.56
N SER A 48 -2.76 5.58 -10.59
CA SER A 48 -3.24 6.89 -10.09
C SER A 48 -3.16 6.99 -8.56
N PHE A 49 -3.16 8.20 -8.00
CA PHE A 49 -3.10 8.39 -6.54
C PHE A 49 -4.39 7.94 -5.84
N GLU A 50 -5.49 7.95 -6.57
CA GLU A 50 -6.80 7.49 -6.15
C GLU A 50 -6.79 5.97 -5.94
N ASN A 51 -6.12 5.24 -6.84
CA ASN A 51 -6.02 3.78 -6.79
C ASN A 51 -4.84 3.27 -5.93
N LEU A 52 -3.89 4.12 -5.54
CA LEU A 52 -2.71 3.71 -4.80
C LEU A 52 -2.81 3.97 -3.31
N ARG A 53 -2.37 3.00 -2.52
CA ARG A 53 -2.15 3.12 -1.07
C ARG A 53 -0.78 2.59 -0.68
N LEU A 54 -0.37 2.94 0.54
CA LEU A 54 0.81 2.39 1.18
C LEU A 54 0.39 1.27 2.12
N SER A 55 1.06 0.13 2.02
CA SER A 55 0.80 -1.05 2.84
C SER A 55 2.10 -1.66 3.32
N CYS A 56 2.02 -2.47 4.38
CA CYS A 56 3.14 -3.29 4.80
C CYS A 56 3.20 -4.54 3.89
N PHE A 57 4.41 -5.08 3.70
CA PHE A 57 4.61 -6.28 2.88
C PHE A 57 3.68 -7.45 3.28
N PRO A 58 3.47 -7.79 4.57
CA PRO A 58 2.58 -8.90 4.93
C PRO A 58 1.13 -8.71 4.47
N CYS A 59 0.56 -7.51 4.66
CA CYS A 59 -0.81 -7.23 4.24
C CYS A 59 -0.93 -7.24 2.72
N ASN A 60 0.00 -6.58 2.01
CA ASN A 60 0.00 -6.55 0.55
C ASN A 60 0.11 -7.95 -0.05
N ASN A 61 1.07 -8.75 0.46
CA ASN A 61 1.31 -10.11 0.01
C ASN A 61 0.11 -11.03 0.31
N SER A 62 -0.52 -10.89 1.48
CA SER A 62 -1.74 -11.64 1.82
C SER A 62 -2.93 -11.28 0.94
N ARG A 63 -2.98 -10.04 0.43
CA ARG A 63 -4.05 -9.56 -0.44
C ARG A 63 -3.88 -10.07 -1.88
N GLY A 64 -2.65 -10.06 -2.38
CA GLY A 64 -2.33 -10.44 -3.76
C GLY A 64 -3.17 -9.64 -4.77
N ASN A 65 -3.78 -10.33 -5.73
CA ASN A 65 -4.66 -9.72 -6.75
C ASN A 65 -6.15 -9.74 -6.36
N SER A 66 -6.46 -9.85 -5.07
CA SER A 66 -7.84 -9.84 -4.59
C SER A 66 -8.48 -8.45 -4.68
N LEU A 67 -9.76 -8.42 -5.05
CA LEU A 67 -10.61 -7.22 -4.95
C LEU A 67 -10.99 -6.88 -3.50
N TYR A 68 -10.74 -7.79 -2.57
CA TYR A 68 -11.09 -7.66 -1.17
C TYR A 68 -9.87 -7.32 -0.30
N PRO A 69 -10.08 -6.85 0.94
CA PRO A 69 -9.01 -6.66 1.92
C PRO A 69 -8.22 -7.97 2.18
N PRO A 70 -6.97 -7.88 2.66
CA PRO A 70 -6.19 -9.06 3.00
C PRO A 70 -6.87 -9.90 4.08
N SER A 71 -6.91 -11.22 3.88
CA SER A 71 -7.54 -12.18 4.79
C SER A 71 -6.85 -12.25 6.15
N ARG A 72 -5.56 -11.91 6.24
CA ARG A 72 -4.80 -11.83 7.50
C ARG A 72 -4.31 -10.42 7.74
N ILE A 73 -5.09 -9.65 8.49
CA ILE A 73 -4.68 -8.37 9.04
C ILE A 73 -4.06 -8.65 10.41
N LYS A 74 -2.73 -8.58 10.53
CA LYS A 74 -2.08 -8.54 11.85
C LYS A 74 -2.34 -7.17 12.47
N ASN A 75 -3.43 -7.03 13.20
CA ASN A 75 -3.66 -5.89 14.07
C ASN A 75 -3.06 -6.25 15.43
N ASN A 76 -2.05 -5.50 15.88
CA ASN A 76 -1.54 -5.60 17.25
C ASN A 76 -2.28 -4.60 18.16
N TYR A 77 -3.57 -4.37 17.90
CA TYR A 77 -4.42 -3.66 18.84
C TYR A 77 -4.94 -4.73 19.82
N PHE A 78 -4.18 -4.92 20.89
CA PHE A 78 -4.26 -5.94 21.95
C PHE A 78 -3.62 -7.29 21.63
#